data_AF-A0A968HVB7-F1
#
_entry.id   AF-A0A968HVB7-F1
#
_cell.length_a   1.000
_cell.length_b   1.000
_cell.length_c   1.000
_cell.angle_alpha   90.00
_cell.angle_beta   90.00
_cell.angle_gamma   90.00
#
_symmetry.space_group_name_H-M   'P 1'
#
loop_
_entity.id
_entity.type
_entity.pdbx_description
1 polymer ?
#
loop_
_entity_poly.entity_id
_entity_poly.type
_entity_poly.pdbx_seq_one_letter_code
_entity_poly.pdbx_strand_id
1 'polypeptide(L)'
;MSFIDTPDLPGIRALLAFRPATAVPLGALANALLTAPSSLSAGERELIGAYCSKLNDCTYCYSSHSVAATYLGVDARVIEPLVEDIDSAPVDDKMKPVFHYVRKLTLTPHK
;
A
#
# COMPACT_ATOMS: atom_id res chain seq x y z
N MET A 1 -27.70 -3.39 8.93
CA MET A 1 -27.90 -4.31 7.78
C MET A 1 -27.09 -3.75 6.62
N SER A 2 -26.27 -4.57 5.95
CA SER A 2 -25.60 -4.15 4.73
C SER A 2 -26.63 -4.01 3.61
N PHE A 3 -26.47 -3.01 2.76
CA PHE A 3 -27.33 -2.81 1.58
C PHE A 3 -27.06 -3.84 0.45
N ILE A 4 -26.07 -4.70 0.65
CA ILE A 4 -25.64 -5.74 -0.28
C ILE A 4 -25.38 -7.03 0.51
N ASP A 5 -25.72 -8.16 -0.10
CA ASP A 5 -25.43 -9.48 0.44
C ASP A 5 -24.05 -9.93 -0.03
N THR A 6 -23.11 -10.05 0.89
CA THR A 6 -21.71 -10.39 0.60
C THR A 6 -21.36 -11.73 1.23
N PRO A 7 -20.53 -12.56 0.57
CA PRO A 7 -20.06 -13.81 1.17
C PRO A 7 -19.24 -13.55 2.43
N ASP A 8 -19.17 -14.55 3.32
CA ASP A 8 -18.41 -14.50 4.56
C ASP A 8 -16.89 -14.59 4.29
N LEU A 9 -16.33 -13.47 3.83
CA LEU A 9 -14.92 -13.27 3.54
C LEU A 9 -14.45 -11.95 4.18
N PRO A 10 -13.19 -11.87 4.66
CA PRO A 10 -12.71 -10.68 5.34
C PRO A 10 -12.41 -9.52 4.36
N GLY A 11 -12.80 -8.30 4.75
CA GLY A 11 -12.39 -7.05 4.10
C GLY A 11 -12.77 -6.94 2.63
N ILE A 12 -11.83 -6.46 1.80
CA ILE A 12 -12.08 -6.23 0.37
C ILE A 12 -12.42 -7.52 -0.39
N ARG A 13 -12.03 -8.69 0.12
CA ARG A 13 -12.28 -9.99 -0.54
C ARG A 13 -13.77 -10.30 -0.67
N ALA A 14 -14.58 -9.95 0.33
CA ALA A 14 -16.04 -10.08 0.25
C ALA A 14 -16.63 -9.23 -0.88
N LEU A 15 -16.15 -7.99 -1.04
CA LEU A 15 -16.60 -7.09 -2.09
C LEU A 15 -16.18 -7.55 -3.48
N LEU A 16 -14.94 -8.05 -3.63
CA LEU A 16 -14.44 -8.60 -4.88
C LEU A 16 -15.21 -9.88 -5.28
N ALA A 17 -15.53 -10.75 -4.33
CA ALA A 17 -16.34 -11.94 -4.58
C ALA A 17 -17.80 -11.59 -4.93
N PHE A 18 -18.36 -10.54 -4.32
CA PHE A 18 -19.70 -10.03 -4.62
C PHE A 18 -19.83 -9.39 -6.03
N ARG A 19 -18.74 -8.82 -6.57
CA ARG A 19 -18.71 -8.20 -7.91
C ARG A 19 -17.50 -8.65 -8.74
N PRO A 20 -17.52 -9.89 -9.28
CA PRO A 20 -16.39 -10.44 -10.04
C PRO A 20 -15.99 -9.61 -11.26
N ALA A 21 -16.97 -9.02 -11.96
CA ALA A 21 -16.72 -8.18 -13.14
C ALA A 21 -15.86 -6.95 -12.82
N THR A 22 -15.99 -6.39 -11.60
CA THR A 22 -15.14 -5.29 -11.12
C THR A 22 -13.84 -5.81 -10.50
N ALA A 23 -13.88 -6.99 -9.88
CA ALA A 23 -12.73 -7.59 -9.22
C ALA A 23 -11.61 -7.95 -10.19
N VAL A 24 -11.95 -8.47 -11.38
CA VAL A 24 -10.96 -8.87 -12.40
C VAL A 24 -10.03 -7.71 -12.80
N PRO A 25 -10.53 -6.54 -13.27
CA PRO A 25 -9.66 -5.44 -13.63
C PRO A 25 -8.89 -4.85 -12.44
N LEU A 26 -9.50 -4.78 -11.25
CA LEU A 26 -8.80 -4.31 -10.04
C LEU A 26 -7.65 -5.25 -9.63
N GLY A 27 -7.89 -6.57 -9.68
CA GLY A 27 -6.86 -7.57 -9.39
C GLY A 27 -5.73 -7.54 -10.42
N ALA A 28 -6.06 -7.35 -11.70
CA ALA A 28 -5.05 -7.18 -12.75
C ALA A 28 -4.16 -5.95 -12.50
N LEU A 29 -4.77 -4.82 -12.11
CA LEU A 29 -4.01 -3.61 -11.75
C LEU A 29 -3.13 -3.85 -10.52
N ALA A 30 -3.66 -4.45 -9.45
CA ALA A 30 -2.90 -4.74 -8.24
C ALA A 30 -1.71 -5.66 -8.55
N ASN A 31 -1.91 -6.71 -9.35
CA ASN A 31 -0.83 -7.63 -9.74
C ASN A 31 0.24 -6.95 -10.61
N ALA A 32 -0.18 -6.09 -11.55
CA ALA A 32 0.73 -5.31 -12.38
C ALA A 32 1.59 -4.36 -11.53
N LEU A 33 0.99 -3.72 -10.53
CA LEU A 33 1.69 -2.78 -9.66
C LEU A 33 2.59 -3.48 -8.65
N LEU A 34 2.09 -4.51 -7.95
CA LEU A 34 2.74 -5.06 -6.75
C LEU A 34 3.59 -6.32 -7.02
N THR A 35 3.31 -7.06 -8.11
CA THR A 35 3.92 -8.37 -8.35
C THR A 35 4.78 -8.42 -9.60
N ALA A 36 4.37 -7.74 -10.69
CA ALA A 36 5.07 -7.82 -11.98
C ALA A 36 6.54 -7.32 -11.90
N PRO A 37 7.42 -7.70 -12.85
CA PRO A 37 8.81 -7.25 -12.89
C PRO A 37 8.93 -5.72 -12.84
N SER A 38 9.84 -5.22 -11.99
CA SER A 38 10.06 -3.79 -11.77
C SER A 38 11.49 -3.55 -11.25
N SER A 39 11.97 -2.31 -11.37
CA SER A 39 13.20 -1.86 -10.72
C SER A 39 13.03 -1.71 -9.20
N LEU A 40 11.79 -1.59 -8.72
CA LEU A 40 11.44 -1.67 -7.30
C LEU A 40 11.13 -3.11 -6.93
N SER A 41 11.71 -3.57 -5.83
CA SER A 41 11.36 -4.85 -5.23
C SER A 41 9.88 -4.89 -4.82
N ALA A 42 9.31 -6.09 -4.67
CA ALA A 42 7.95 -6.24 -4.15
C ALA A 42 7.80 -5.60 -2.75
N GLY A 43 8.80 -5.75 -1.87
CA GLY A 43 8.82 -5.12 -0.55
C GLY A 43 8.81 -3.59 -0.61
N GLU A 44 9.62 -2.97 -1.47
CA GLU A 44 9.62 -1.50 -1.65
C GLU A 44 8.27 -0.98 -2.15
N ARG A 45 7.60 -1.73 -3.03
CA ARG A 45 6.27 -1.37 -3.56
C ARG A 45 5.17 -1.47 -2.51
N GLU A 46 5.18 -2.53 -1.71
CA GLU A 46 4.28 -2.68 -0.56
C GLU A 46 4.55 -1.60 0.51
N LEU A 47 5.81 -1.25 0.77
CA LEU A 47 6.17 -0.17 1.69
C LEU A 47 5.64 1.20 1.20
N ILE A 48 5.72 1.49 -0.10
CA ILE A 48 5.10 2.69 -0.70
C ILE A 48 3.57 2.66 -0.48
N GLY A 49 2.93 1.51 -0.69
CA GLY A 49 1.50 1.32 -0.45
C GLY A 49 1.11 1.58 0.99
N ALA A 50 1.88 1.03 1.95
CA ALA A 50 1.65 1.22 3.38
C ALA A 50 1.85 2.67 3.80
N TYR A 51 2.94 3.31 3.34
CA TYR A 51 3.23 4.72 3.60
C TYR A 51 2.11 5.66 3.12
N CYS A 52 1.70 5.51 1.86
CA CYS A 52 0.59 6.29 1.30
C CYS A 52 -0.71 6.06 2.06
N SER A 53 -1.00 4.80 2.43
CA SER A 53 -2.19 4.45 3.21
C SER A 53 -2.19 5.08 4.60
N LYS A 54 -1.02 5.15 5.25
CA LYS A 54 -0.85 5.80 6.56
C LYS A 54 -1.07 7.31 6.47
N LEU A 55 -0.55 7.96 5.42
CA LEU A 55 -0.80 9.40 5.17
C LEU A 55 -2.28 9.71 4.93
N ASN A 56 -3.02 8.78 4.32
CA ASN A 56 -4.45 8.89 4.06
C ASN A 56 -5.34 8.40 5.22
N ASP A 57 -4.76 8.05 6.36
CA ASP A 57 -5.45 7.46 7.52
C ASP A 57 -6.33 6.24 7.16
N CYS A 58 -5.90 5.45 6.17
CA CYS A 58 -6.61 4.26 5.73
C CYS A 58 -6.13 3.03 6.50
N THR A 59 -6.78 2.72 7.63
CA THR A 59 -6.37 1.62 8.51
C THR A 59 -6.28 0.27 7.79
N TYR A 60 -7.28 -0.06 6.96
CA TYR A 60 -7.31 -1.35 6.25
C TYR A 60 -6.10 -1.52 5.33
N CYS A 61 -5.89 -0.56 4.42
CA CYS A 61 -4.79 -0.61 3.47
C CYS A 61 -3.43 -0.52 4.18
N TYR A 62 -3.32 0.32 5.22
CA TYR A 62 -2.12 0.41 6.04
C TYR A 62 -1.75 -0.95 6.61
N SER A 63 -2.69 -1.62 7.29
CA SER A 63 -2.43 -2.93 7.88
C SER A 63 -2.11 -3.99 6.84
N SER A 64 -2.86 -4.06 5.73
CA SER A 64 -2.63 -5.09 4.71
C SER A 64 -1.28 -4.93 4.00
N HIS A 65 -0.93 -3.71 3.60
CA HIS A 65 0.33 -3.44 2.91
C HIS A 65 1.52 -3.54 3.86
N SER A 66 1.40 -3.14 5.13
CA SER A 66 2.49 -3.28 6.11
C SER A 66 2.85 -4.75 6.34
N VAL A 67 1.83 -5.61 6.51
CA VAL A 67 2.05 -7.06 6.67
C VAL A 67 2.68 -7.66 5.42
N ALA A 68 2.23 -7.26 4.23
CA ALA A 68 2.81 -7.71 2.96
C ALA A 68 4.27 -7.26 2.81
N ALA A 69 4.59 -6.00 3.11
CA ALA A 69 5.94 -5.46 3.08
C ALA A 69 6.88 -6.22 4.03
N THR A 70 6.42 -6.48 5.27
CA THR A 70 7.20 -7.25 6.25
C THR A 70 7.44 -8.68 5.79
N TYR A 71 6.42 -9.35 5.24
CA TYR A 71 6.58 -10.68 4.66
C TYR A 71 7.62 -10.71 3.52
N LEU A 72 7.75 -9.60 2.79
CA LEU A 72 8.70 -9.43 1.69
C LEU A 72 10.07 -8.87 2.12
N GLY A 73 10.36 -8.84 3.43
CA GLY A 73 11.67 -8.52 3.99
C GLY A 73 11.88 -7.06 4.41
N VAL A 74 10.84 -6.23 4.43
CA VAL A 74 10.91 -4.86 4.99
C VAL A 74 10.83 -4.91 6.52
N ASP A 75 11.65 -4.12 7.22
CA ASP A 75 11.53 -4.00 8.69
C ASP A 75 10.17 -3.40 9.07
N ALA A 76 9.38 -4.11 9.88
CA ALA A 76 8.05 -3.68 10.30
C ALA A 76 8.04 -2.34 11.06
N ARG A 77 9.19 -1.91 11.61
CA ARG A 77 9.32 -0.68 12.40
C ARG A 77 9.66 0.55 11.56
N VAL A 78 9.78 0.40 10.24
CA VAL A 78 10.26 1.50 9.38
C VAL A 78 9.20 2.56 9.09
N ILE A 79 7.91 2.21 9.15
CA ILE A 79 6.86 3.08 8.60
C ILE A 79 6.60 4.29 9.49
N GLU A 80 6.50 4.11 10.80
CA GLU A 80 6.31 5.20 11.75
C GLU A 80 7.44 6.25 11.66
N PRO A 81 8.74 5.87 11.73
CA PRO A 81 9.83 6.80 11.48
C PRO A 81 9.75 7.48 10.10
N LEU A 82 9.36 6.75 9.05
CA LEU A 82 9.24 7.28 7.70
C LEU A 82 8.13 8.34 7.57
N VAL A 83 7.07 8.25 8.37
CA VAL A 83 6.00 9.26 8.43
C VAL A 83 6.43 10.49 9.22
N GLU A 84 7.18 10.28 10.31
CA GLU A 84 7.73 11.35 11.16
C GLU A 84 8.77 12.18 10.41
N ASP A 85 9.81 11.54 9.87
CA ASP A 85 10.90 12.17 9.14
C ASP A 85 11.55 11.21 8.13
N ILE A 86 11.33 11.50 6.83
CA ILE A 86 11.85 10.68 5.73
C ILE A 86 13.38 10.64 5.72
N ASP A 87 14.04 11.74 6.09
CA ASP A 87 15.49 11.89 5.89
C ASP A 87 16.29 11.11 6.94
N SER A 88 15.72 10.89 8.12
CA SER A 88 16.30 10.06 9.19
C SER A 88 15.75 8.63 9.26
N ALA A 89 14.69 8.32 8.52
CA ALA A 89 14.09 6.99 8.52
C ALA A 89 15.06 5.88 8.08
N PRO A 90 14.98 4.67 8.66
CA PRO A 90 15.90 3.56 8.37
C PRO A 90 15.51 2.82 7.07
N VAL A 91 15.50 3.55 5.96
CA VAL A 91 15.35 3.04 4.59
C VAL A 91 16.65 3.27 3.81
N ASP A 92 16.84 2.52 2.72
CA ASP A 92 17.91 2.80 1.77
C ASP A 92 17.82 4.26 1.28
N ASP A 93 18.95 4.97 1.23
CA ASP A 93 19.02 6.37 0.81
C ASP A 93 18.41 6.60 -0.59
N LYS A 94 18.49 5.60 -1.48
CA LYS A 94 17.87 5.68 -2.82
C LYS A 94 16.34 5.82 -2.76
N MET A 95 15.71 5.39 -1.66
CA MET A 95 14.26 5.42 -1.47
C MET A 95 13.76 6.74 -0.87
N LYS A 96 14.64 7.53 -0.23
CA LYS A 96 14.23 8.81 0.37
C LYS A 96 13.60 9.77 -0.65
N PRO A 97 14.17 10.00 -1.85
CA PRO A 97 13.53 10.82 -2.87
C PRO A 97 12.17 10.30 -3.32
N VAL A 98 11.99 8.97 -3.34
CA VAL A 98 10.72 8.33 -3.70
C VAL A 98 9.65 8.66 -2.66
N PHE A 99 9.97 8.55 -1.36
CA PHE A 99 9.01 8.86 -0.30
C PHE A 99 8.69 10.35 -0.21
N HIS A 100 9.65 11.24 -0.47
CA HIS A 100 9.36 12.68 -0.62
C HIS A 100 8.38 12.94 -1.76
N TYR A 101 8.58 12.30 -2.92
CA TYR A 101 7.65 12.39 -4.04
C TYR A 101 6.27 11.85 -3.70
N VAL A 102 6.17 10.66 -3.09
CA VAL A 102 4.90 10.05 -2.67
C VAL A 102 4.17 10.95 -1.66
N ARG A 103 4.86 11.49 -0.65
CA ARG A 103 4.27 12.40 0.33
C ARG A 103 3.68 13.65 -0.34
N LYS A 104 4.44 14.26 -1.26
CA LYS A 104 3.96 15.42 -2.03
C LYS A 104 2.73 15.06 -2.86
N LEU A 105 2.79 13.96 -3.60
CA LEU A 105 1.70 13.50 -4.46
C LEU A 105 0.43 13.16 -3.66
N THR A 106 0.58 12.60 -2.48
CA THR A 106 -0.55 12.24 -1.61
C THR A 106 -1.16 13.46 -0.92
N LEU A 107 -0.35 14.36 -0.36
CA LEU A 107 -0.86 15.46 0.49
C LEU A 107 -1.11 16.77 -0.26
N THR A 108 -0.30 17.09 -1.26
CA THR A 108 -0.35 18.38 -1.98
C THR A 108 -0.05 18.22 -3.48
N PRO A 109 -0.82 17.42 -4.24
CA PRO A 109 -0.53 17.11 -5.65
C PRO A 109 -0.58 18.30 -6.60
N HIS A 110 -1.22 19.41 -6.21
CA HIS A 110 -1.42 20.61 -7.04
C HIS A 110 -0.32 21.67 -6.86
N LYS A 111 0.57 21.49 -5.88
CA LYS A 111 1.72 22.37 -5.63
C LYS A 111 2.95 21.79 -6.32
#